data_AF-A0A1B8DP49-F1
#
_entry.id   AF-A0A1B8DP49-F1
#
_cell.length_a   1.000
_cell.length_b   1.000
_cell.length_c   1.000
_cell.angle_alpha   90.00
_cell.angle_beta   90.00
_cell.angle_gamma   90.00
#
_symmetry.space_group_name_H-M   'P 1'
#
loop_
_entity.id
_entity.type
_entity.pdbx_description
1 polymer ?
#
loop_
_entity_poly.entity_id
_entity_poly.type
_entity_poly.pdbx_seq_one_letter_code
_entity_poly.pdbx_strand_id
1 'polypeptide(L)'
;MATIASINPFPNDNPKAYKATDQESMNLKHRAQFDFELIDNKLYRQSDIRHLNPRYVVLKAEVFDIIAQEHLKLLHAGRNKVWPTIKQQYYGIKREDIEFILKRS
;
A
#
# COMPACT_ATOMS: atom_id res chain seq x y z
N MET A 1 31.78 -24.33 -25.10
CA MET A 1 31.09 -23.03 -24.98
C MET A 1 29.64 -23.31 -24.63
N ALA A 2 29.21 -23.00 -23.41
CA ALA A 2 27.83 -23.25 -22.96
C ALA A 2 26.98 -21.99 -23.18
N THR A 3 25.95 -22.10 -24.02
CA THR A 3 24.98 -21.03 -24.27
C THR A 3 24.09 -20.86 -23.06
N ILE A 4 24.18 -19.71 -22.38
CA ILE A 4 23.29 -19.35 -21.29
C ILE A 4 22.00 -18.82 -21.92
N ALA A 5 20.93 -19.59 -21.86
CA ALA A 5 19.61 -19.11 -22.22
C ALA A 5 19.21 -18.00 -21.24
N SER A 6 18.89 -16.81 -21.76
CA SER A 6 18.37 -15.68 -20.99
C SER A 6 17.01 -16.06 -20.41
N ILE A 7 16.99 -16.48 -19.15
CA ILE A 7 15.76 -16.67 -18.39
C ILE A 7 15.26 -15.28 -18.01
N ASN A 8 14.47 -14.65 -18.87
CA ASN A 8 13.77 -13.42 -18.53
C ASN A 8 12.75 -13.73 -17.42
N PRO A 9 12.90 -13.21 -16.19
CA PRO A 9 12.09 -13.63 -15.06
C PRO A 9 10.74 -12.90 -14.98
N PHE A 10 10.42 -12.03 -15.94
CA PHE A 10 9.19 -11.25 -15.94
C PHE A 10 8.38 -11.58 -17.20
N PRO A 11 7.22 -12.24 -17.06
CA PRO A 11 6.35 -12.50 -18.19
C PRO A 11 5.77 -11.18 -18.67
N ASN A 12 6.02 -10.91 -19.95
CA ASN A 12 5.35 -10.00 -20.87
C ASN A 12 4.02 -9.39 -20.36
N ASP A 13 3.86 -8.08 -20.51
CA ASP A 13 2.79 -7.18 -20.02
C ASP A 13 1.35 -7.49 -20.51
N ASN A 14 0.97 -8.76 -20.63
CA ASN A 14 -0.37 -9.20 -20.97
C ASN A 14 -1.13 -9.63 -19.70
N PRO A 15 -2.08 -8.83 -19.19
CA PRO A 15 -2.84 -9.17 -17.99
C PRO A 15 -3.70 -10.44 -18.14
N LYS A 16 -3.92 -10.94 -19.36
CA LYS A 16 -4.59 -12.23 -19.62
C LYS A 16 -3.66 -13.45 -19.52
N ALA A 17 -2.34 -13.26 -19.45
CA ALA A 17 -1.36 -14.35 -19.42
C ALA A 17 -1.15 -14.96 -18.03
N TYR A 18 -1.62 -14.31 -16.96
CA TYR A 18 -1.48 -14.84 -15.60
C TYR A 18 -2.46 -16.01 -15.37
N LYS A 19 -1.96 -17.23 -15.51
CA LYS A 19 -2.62 -18.45 -15.02
C LYS A 19 -2.06 -18.76 -13.64
N ALA A 20 -2.82 -18.45 -12.59
CA ALA A 20 -2.48 -18.85 -11.24
C ALA A 20 -2.38 -20.38 -11.19
N THR A 21 -1.18 -20.92 -11.02
CA THR A 21 -0.90 -22.36 -10.99
C THR A 21 -0.90 -22.94 -9.57
N ASP A 22 -0.82 -22.09 -8.55
CA ASP A 22 -0.83 -22.48 -7.14
C ASP A 22 -1.90 -21.74 -6.32
N GLN A 23 -2.24 -22.32 -5.16
CA GLN A 23 -3.26 -21.79 -4.27
C GLN A 23 -2.94 -20.37 -3.77
N GLU A 24 -1.65 -20.06 -3.59
CA GLU A 24 -1.20 -18.74 -3.15
C GLU A 24 -1.52 -17.67 -4.20
N SER A 25 -1.24 -17.93 -5.47
CA SER A 25 -1.57 -17.04 -6.58
C SER A 25 -3.07 -16.82 -6.73
N MET A 26 -3.89 -17.87 -6.53
CA MET A 26 -5.35 -17.75 -6.54
C MET A 26 -5.85 -16.89 -5.39
N ASN A 27 -5.31 -17.09 -4.18
CA ASN A 27 -5.64 -16.30 -3.00
C ASN A 27 -5.23 -14.83 -3.18
N LEU A 28 -4.04 -14.58 -3.74
CA LEU A 28 -3.56 -13.24 -4.01
C LEU A 28 -4.45 -12.54 -5.04
N LYS A 29 -4.80 -13.21 -6.14
CA LYS A 29 -5.71 -12.69 -7.15
C LYS A 29 -7.07 -12.34 -6.54
N HIS A 30 -7.64 -13.25 -5.75
CA HIS A 30 -8.91 -13.01 -5.07
C HIS A 30 -8.82 -11.78 -4.16
N ARG A 31 -7.80 -11.68 -3.30
CA ARG A 31 -7.60 -10.51 -2.44
C ARG A 31 -7.43 -9.23 -3.23
N ALA A 32 -6.64 -9.24 -4.30
CA ALA A 32 -6.45 -8.07 -5.15
C ALA A 32 -7.77 -7.58 -5.78
N GLN A 33 -8.67 -8.51 -6.13
CA GLN A 33 -9.97 -8.18 -6.74
C GLN A 33 -11.04 -7.76 -5.73
N PHE A 34 -11.02 -8.30 -4.52
CA PHE A 34 -12.05 -8.05 -3.50
C PHE A 34 -11.65 -6.97 -2.49
N ASP A 35 -10.38 -6.89 -2.10
CA ASP A 35 -9.95 -5.98 -1.04
C ASP A 35 -9.54 -4.60 -1.60
N PHE A 36 -9.39 -4.46 -2.93
CA PHE A 36 -8.84 -3.25 -3.54
C PHE A 36 -9.62 -2.78 -4.76
N GLU A 37 -9.61 -1.48 -4.96
CA GLU A 37 -10.29 -0.81 -6.05
C GLU A 37 -9.43 0.35 -6.58
N LEU A 38 -9.45 0.54 -7.91
CA LEU A 38 -8.75 1.65 -8.56
C LEU A 38 -9.75 2.77 -8.86
N ILE A 39 -9.58 3.92 -8.21
CA ILE A 39 -10.45 5.10 -8.36
C ILE A 39 -9.53 6.28 -8.75
N ASP A 40 -9.81 6.95 -9.86
CA ASP A 40 -9.01 8.09 -10.35
C ASP A 40 -7.51 7.80 -10.39
N ASN A 41 -7.14 6.62 -10.90
CA ASN A 41 -5.76 6.13 -10.99
C ASN A 41 -5.04 5.99 -9.63
N LYS A 42 -5.79 5.94 -8.52
CA LYS A 42 -5.31 5.71 -7.17
C LYS A 42 -5.89 4.42 -6.63
N LEU A 43 -5.04 3.63 -5.98
CA LEU A 43 -5.44 2.36 -5.39
C LEU A 43 -6.02 2.61 -3.99
N TYR A 44 -7.20 2.06 -3.74
CA TYR A 44 -7.86 2.10 -2.44
C TYR A 44 -8.03 0.68 -1.92
N ARG A 45 -7.82 0.49 -0.62
CA ARG A 45 -8.29 -0.68 0.11
C ARG A 45 -9.75 -0.45 0.48
N GLN A 46 -10.61 -1.39 0.13
CA GLN A 46 -12.04 -1.32 0.44
C GLN A 46 -12.30 -1.29 1.95
N SER A 47 -13.48 -0.81 2.31
CA SER A 47 -13.94 -0.77 3.69
C SER A 47 -14.06 -2.17 4.29
N ASP A 48 -13.76 -2.29 5.58
CA ASP A 48 -13.96 -3.51 6.36
C ASP A 48 -14.64 -3.19 7.70
N ILE A 49 -14.95 -4.22 8.49
CA ILE A 49 -15.61 -4.06 9.80
C ILE A 49 -14.82 -3.13 10.74
N ARG A 50 -13.51 -2.99 10.55
CA ARG A 50 -12.63 -2.13 11.35
C ARG A 50 -12.44 -0.73 10.75
N HIS A 51 -12.69 -0.55 9.46
CA HIS A 51 -12.51 0.69 8.72
C HIS A 51 -13.67 0.85 7.73
N LEU A 52 -14.71 1.57 8.16
CA LEU A 52 -15.96 1.70 7.38
C LEU A 52 -15.79 2.49 6.08
N ASN A 53 -14.69 3.24 5.94
CA ASN A 53 -14.38 4.00 4.74
C ASN A 53 -13.21 3.34 3.98
N PRO A 54 -13.23 3.35 2.64
CA PRO A 54 -12.06 2.99 1.85
C PRO A 54 -10.83 3.82 2.23
N ARG A 55 -9.66 3.20 2.21
CA ARG A 55 -8.39 3.83 2.58
C ARG A 55 -7.45 3.89 1.40
N TYR A 56 -6.83 5.03 1.22
CA TYR A 56 -5.85 5.19 0.15
C TYR A 56 -4.62 4.32 0.41
N VAL A 57 -4.23 3.51 -0.57
CA VAL A 57 -3.01 2.69 -0.50
C VAL A 57 -1.81 3.57 -0.82
N VAL A 58 -0.98 3.78 0.19
CA VAL A 58 0.15 4.69 0.11
C VAL A 58 1.34 4.02 -0.56
N LEU A 59 1.92 4.67 -1.57
CA LEU A 59 3.17 4.22 -2.15
C LEU A 59 4.32 4.49 -1.18
N LYS A 60 5.33 3.61 -1.17
CA LYS A 60 6.48 3.75 -0.28
C LYS A 60 7.19 5.11 -0.41
N ALA A 61 7.19 5.68 -1.61
CA ALA A 61 7.76 7.00 -1.89
C ALA A 61 6.98 8.15 -1.26
N GLU A 62 5.67 7.99 -1.03
CA GLU A 62 4.77 9.05 -0.51
C GLU A 62 4.64 9.02 1.02
N VAL A 63 5.12 7.95 1.67
CA VAL A 63 4.97 7.75 3.14
C VAL A 63 5.47 8.96 3.92
N PHE A 64 6.62 9.52 3.54
CA PHE A 64 7.18 10.68 4.21
C PHE A 64 6.29 11.92 4.05
N ASP A 65 5.91 12.25 2.82
CA ASP A 65 5.12 13.44 2.51
C ASP A 65 3.75 13.40 3.20
N ILE A 66 3.09 12.24 3.22
CA ILE A 66 1.81 12.07 3.90
C ILE A 66 1.96 12.27 5.42
N ILE A 67 2.97 11.67 6.04
CA ILE A 67 3.19 11.83 7.49
C ILE A 67 3.51 13.28 7.84
N ALA A 68 4.37 13.94 7.06
CA ALA A 68 4.69 15.35 7.24
C ALA A 68 3.44 16.23 7.07
N GLN A 69 2.63 15.98 6.03
CA GLN A 69 1.41 16.73 5.79
C GLN A 69 0.40 16.56 6.92
N GLU A 70 0.16 15.35 7.41
CA GLU A 70 -0.77 15.10 8.52
C GLU A 70 -0.26 15.71 9.84
N HIS A 71 1.05 15.68 10.08
CA HIS A 71 1.65 16.38 11.22
C HIS A 71 1.40 17.89 11.17
N LEU A 72 1.55 18.51 9.99
CA LEU A 72 1.24 19.94 9.78
C LEU A 72 -0.25 20.24 9.94
N LYS A 73 -1.14 19.44 9.33
CA LYS A 73 -2.60 19.58 9.46
C LYS A 73 -3.06 19.50 10.91
N LEU A 74 -2.38 18.69 11.72
CA LEU A 74 -2.66 18.50 13.14
C LEU A 74 -1.88 19.46 14.04
N LEU A 75 -1.39 20.60 13.53
CA LEU A 75 -0.70 21.64 14.31
C LEU A 75 0.53 21.11 15.05
N HIS A 76 1.37 20.37 14.35
CA HIS A 76 2.58 19.74 14.89
C HIS A 76 2.31 18.70 15.98
N ALA A 77 1.16 18.03 15.94
CA ALA A 77 0.88 16.99 16.92
C ALA A 77 1.86 15.81 16.82
N GLY A 78 2.21 15.25 17.98
CA GLY A 78 3.06 14.07 18.05
C GLY A 78 2.37 12.78 17.60
N ARG A 79 3.13 11.68 17.63
CA ARG A 79 2.71 10.33 17.17
C ARG A 79 1.33 9.88 17.66
N ASN A 80 0.96 10.20 18.90
CA ASN A 80 -0.28 9.73 19.53
C ASN A 80 -1.54 10.30 18.88
N LYS A 81 -1.41 11.45 18.19
CA LYS A 81 -2.51 12.11 17.49
C LYS A 81 -2.45 11.86 15.98
N VAL A 82 -1.24 11.81 15.41
CA VAL A 82 -1.04 11.55 13.98
C VAL A 82 -1.40 10.10 13.61
N TRP A 83 -1.05 9.12 14.45
CA TRP A 83 -1.30 7.71 14.16
C TRP A 83 -2.79 7.35 13.98
N PRO A 84 -3.72 7.74 14.87
CA PRO A 84 -5.14 7.49 14.67
C PRO A 84 -5.67 8.01 13.33
N THR A 85 -5.28 9.24 12.95
CA THR A 85 -5.68 9.86 11.67
C THR A 85 -5.14 9.06 10.48
N ILE A 86 -3.87 8.68 10.53
CA ILE A 86 -3.24 7.92 9.46
C ILE A 86 -3.87 6.53 9.31
N LYS A 87 -4.07 5.83 10.43
CA LYS A 87 -4.68 4.50 10.46
C LYS A 87 -6.09 4.50 9.84
N GLN A 88 -6.83 5.58 10.02
CA GLN A 88 -8.20 5.71 9.52
C GLN A 88 -8.28 6.00 8.02
N GLN A 89 -7.35 6.78 7.47
CA GLN A 89 -7.42 7.26 6.09
C GLN A 89 -6.52 6.51 5.10
N TYR A 90 -5.41 5.96 5.59
CA TYR A 90 -4.36 5.39 4.76
C TYR A 90 -4.13 3.92 5.06
N TYR A 91 -3.75 3.18 4.03
CA TYR A 91 -3.32 1.79 4.12
C TYR A 91 -1.86 1.66 3.69
N GLY A 92 -1.07 0.88 4.42
CA GLY A 92 0.34 0.61 4.11
C GLY A 92 1.35 1.38 4.96
N ILE A 93 0.92 2.42 5.71
CA ILE A 93 1.78 3.13 6.66
C ILE A 93 1.76 2.43 8.01
N LYS A 94 2.93 2.15 8.58
CA LYS A 94 3.05 1.54 9.90
C LYS A 94 3.27 2.58 10.99
N ARG A 95 3.00 2.19 12.23
CA ARG A 95 3.24 3.07 13.38
C ARG A 95 4.72 3.41 13.53
N GLU A 96 5.60 2.46 13.21
CA GLU A 96 7.05 2.63 13.28
C GLU A 96 7.55 3.71 12.30
N ASP A 97 6.92 3.84 11.13
CA ASP A 97 7.26 4.87 10.14
C ASP A 97 6.98 6.27 10.70
N ILE A 98 5.84 6.43 11.37
CA ILE A 98 5.45 7.69 12.03
C ILE A 98 6.42 8.01 13.17
N GLU A 99 6.74 7.00 13.98
CA GLU A 99 7.69 7.18 15.08
C GLU A 99 9.07 7.58 14.57
N PHE A 100 9.54 6.96 13.50
CA PHE A 100 10.83 7.30 12.89
C PHE A 100 10.86 8.73 12.36
N ILE A 101 9.82 9.15 11.64
CA ILE A 101 9.76 10.47 10.99
C ILE A 101 9.54 11.59 12.01
N LEU A 102 8.63 11.41 12.97
CA LEU A 102 8.32 12.42 13.98
C LEU A 102 9.30 12.44 15.15
N LYS A 103 10.21 11.47 15.28
CA LYS A 103 11.27 11.53 16.31
C LYS A 103 12.25 12.69 16.05
N ARG A 104 12.24 13.28 14.86
CA ARG A 104 13.16 14.33 14.42
C ARG A 104 12.50 15.71 14.27
N SER A 105 11.19 15.82 14.50
CA SER A 105 10.42 17.07 14.43
C SER A 105 10.36 17.77 15.78
#